data_AF-A0A7S1SVF7-F1
#
_entry.id   AF-A0A7S1SVF7-F1
#
_cell.length_a   1.000
_cell.length_b   1.000
_cell.length_c   1.000
_cell.angle_alpha   90.00
_cell.angle_beta   90.00
_cell.angle_gamma   90.00
#
_symmetry.space_group_name_H-M   'P 1'
#
loop_
_entity.id
_entity.type
_entity.pdbx_description
1 polymer ?
#
loop_
_entity_poly.entity_id
_entity_poly.type
_entity_poly.pdbx_seq_one_letter_code
_entity_poly.pdbx_strand_id
1 'polypeptide(L)'
;DGATEAALGAATRQLDSKDWRERSAGLRALGDLKTVLHTLPESQVALLLDSITNRLSDGNSKVNVLALETVESILPSLGNAVGVGLNTLIPALSANAASTNEKIRSKAVDAMDALVASVDGALLVQNLSHVISHGSARSKAVMIERLEAVVRN
;
A
#
# COMPACT_ATOMS: atom_id res chain seq x y z
N ASP A 1 -2.80 -6.22 21.66
CA ASP A 1 -3.63 -7.03 22.59
C ASP A 1 -4.89 -7.50 21.85
N GLY A 2 -5.82 -8.19 22.51
CA GLY A 2 -7.02 -8.73 21.86
C GLY A 2 -7.96 -7.66 21.26
N ALA A 3 -7.89 -6.41 21.72
CA ALA A 3 -8.69 -5.32 21.16
C ALA A 3 -8.16 -4.88 19.80
N THR A 4 -6.84 -4.77 19.64
CA THR A 4 -6.19 -4.48 18.35
C THR A 4 -6.52 -5.55 17.31
N GLU A 5 -6.42 -6.83 17.69
CA GLU A 5 -6.70 -7.95 16.79
C GLU A 5 -8.16 -7.96 16.32
N ALA A 6 -9.11 -7.72 17.24
CA ALA A 6 -10.52 -7.61 16.91
C ALA A 6 -10.82 -6.41 15.98
N ALA A 7 -10.19 -5.26 16.23
CA ALA A 7 -10.34 -4.07 15.40
C ALA A 7 -9.77 -4.29 13.99
N LEU A 8 -8.59 -4.88 13.88
CA LEU A 8 -7.97 -5.24 12.60
C LEU A 8 -8.87 -6.21 11.83
N GLY A 9 -9.33 -7.28 12.47
CA GLY A 9 -10.22 -8.27 11.85
C GLY A 9 -11.60 -7.72 11.47
N ALA A 10 -12.11 -6.72 12.17
CA ALA A 10 -13.34 -6.01 11.76
C ALA A 10 -13.09 -5.14 10.53
N ALA A 11 -12.00 -4.37 10.52
CA ALA A 11 -11.65 -3.48 9.43
C ALA A 11 -11.34 -4.23 8.13
N THR A 12 -10.59 -5.34 8.19
CA THR A 12 -10.30 -6.17 7.01
C THR A 12 -11.56 -6.79 6.42
N ARG A 13 -12.49 -7.30 7.24
CA ARG A 13 -13.78 -7.81 6.77
C ARG A 13 -14.62 -6.74 6.06
N GLN A 14 -14.57 -5.49 6.52
CA GLN A 14 -15.26 -4.38 5.86
C GLN A 14 -14.72 -4.11 4.44
N LEU A 15 -13.44 -4.40 4.17
CA LEU A 15 -12.84 -4.23 2.84
C LEU A 15 -13.41 -5.19 1.79
N ASP A 16 -13.97 -6.33 2.21
CA ASP A 16 -14.60 -7.32 1.32
C ASP A 16 -16.10 -7.05 1.08
N SER A 17 -16.65 -6.00 1.69
CA SER A 17 -18.06 -5.66 1.52
C SER A 17 -18.42 -5.26 0.09
N LYS A 18 -19.64 -5.63 -0.31
CA LYS A 18 -20.24 -5.14 -1.56
C LYS A 18 -20.57 -3.65 -1.48
N ASP A 19 -20.82 -3.10 -0.30
CA ASP A 19 -21.05 -1.66 -0.11
C ASP A 19 -19.72 -0.90 -0.04
N TRP A 20 -19.53 0.03 -0.97
CA TRP A 20 -18.34 0.89 -1.01
C TRP A 20 -18.20 1.76 0.25
N ARG A 21 -19.30 2.06 0.94
CA ARG A 21 -19.29 2.82 2.20
C ARG A 21 -18.66 2.02 3.33
N GLU A 22 -18.97 0.72 3.42
CA GLU A 22 -18.35 -0.18 4.38
C GLU A 22 -16.87 -0.35 4.08
N ARG A 23 -16.49 -0.55 2.80
CA ARG A 23 -15.06 -0.58 2.41
C ARG A 23 -14.34 0.70 2.81
N SER A 24 -14.98 1.85 2.62
CA SER A 24 -14.43 3.15 3.01
C SER A 24 -14.31 3.29 4.53
N ALA A 25 -15.23 2.72 5.31
CA ALA A 25 -15.15 2.70 6.76
C ALA A 25 -13.98 1.81 7.24
N GLY A 26 -13.81 0.64 6.63
CA GLY A 26 -12.68 -0.25 6.92
C GLY A 26 -11.33 0.40 6.66
N LEU A 27 -11.17 1.10 5.54
CA LEU A 27 -9.93 1.82 5.22
C LEU A 27 -9.58 2.92 6.24
N ARG A 28 -10.58 3.64 6.75
CA ARG A 28 -10.37 4.63 7.82
C ARG A 28 -9.98 3.96 9.13
N ALA A 29 -10.70 2.91 9.50
CA ALA A 29 -10.40 2.14 10.71
C ALA A 29 -8.97 1.58 10.68
N LEU A 30 -8.49 1.10 9.53
CA LEU A 30 -7.08 0.69 9.38
C LEU A 30 -6.10 1.84 9.59
N GLY A 31 -6.40 3.02 9.06
CA GLY A 31 -5.59 4.23 9.28
C GLY A 31 -5.53 4.63 10.77
N ASP A 32 -6.63 4.47 11.50
CA ASP A 32 -6.71 4.75 12.94
C ASP A 32 -5.84 3.79 13.78
N LEU A 33 -5.58 2.58 13.28
CA LEU A 33 -4.73 1.59 13.94
C LEU A 33 -3.22 1.84 13.75
N LYS A 34 -2.80 2.85 12.98
CA LYS A 34 -1.39 3.07 12.63
C LYS A 34 -0.44 3.13 13.82
N THR A 35 -0.87 3.56 15.00
CA THR A 35 0.00 3.65 16.18
C THR A 35 0.37 2.30 16.77
N VAL A 36 -0.35 1.23 16.42
CA VAL A 36 -0.15 -0.12 16.97
C VAL A 36 0.28 -1.17 15.94
N LEU A 37 0.31 -0.82 14.64
CA LEU A 37 0.64 -1.78 13.57
C LEU A 37 2.06 -2.37 13.68
N HIS A 38 3.02 -1.62 14.22
CA HIS A 38 4.39 -2.11 14.48
C HIS A 38 4.45 -3.32 15.43
N THR A 39 3.36 -3.62 16.15
CA THR A 39 3.27 -4.76 17.08
C THR A 39 2.68 -6.02 16.45
N LEU A 40 2.22 -5.95 15.20
CA LEU A 40 1.53 -7.06 14.55
C LEU A 40 2.49 -8.19 14.21
N PRO A 41 2.06 -9.45 14.37
CA PRO A 41 2.81 -10.58 13.84
C PRO A 41 2.77 -10.56 12.31
N GLU A 42 3.81 -11.13 11.70
CA GLU A 42 4.02 -11.16 10.25
C GLU A 42 2.80 -11.68 9.47
N SER A 43 2.12 -12.71 10.00
CA SER A 43 0.90 -13.26 9.38
C SER A 43 -0.27 -12.27 9.33
N GLN A 44 -0.42 -11.42 10.35
CA GLN A 44 -1.45 -10.37 10.35
C GLN A 44 -1.05 -9.21 9.44
N VAL A 45 0.24 -8.92 9.31
CA VAL A 45 0.75 -7.94 8.33
C VAL A 45 0.46 -8.40 6.90
N ALA A 46 0.72 -9.68 6.59
CA ALA A 46 0.40 -10.25 5.28
C ALA A 46 -1.10 -10.13 4.95
N LEU A 47 -1.98 -10.52 5.88
CA LEU A 47 -3.43 -10.39 5.71
C LEU A 47 -3.87 -8.94 5.49
N LEU A 48 -3.34 -8.01 6.28
CA LEU A 48 -3.60 -6.58 6.14
C LEU A 48 -3.19 -6.07 4.75
N LEU A 49 -1.97 -6.41 4.31
CA LEU A 49 -1.44 -5.99 3.01
C LEU A 49 -2.24 -6.59 1.86
N ASP A 50 -2.64 -7.85 1.92
CA ASP A 50 -3.49 -8.48 0.91
C ASP A 50 -4.86 -7.78 0.82
N SER A 51 -5.51 -7.55 1.96
CA SER A 51 -6.81 -6.89 2.00
C SER A 51 -6.77 -5.47 1.44
N ILE A 52 -5.77 -4.66 1.81
CA ILE A 52 -5.66 -3.28 1.33
C ILE A 52 -5.19 -3.21 -0.13
N THR A 53 -4.30 -4.11 -0.56
CA THR A 53 -3.83 -4.18 -1.96
C THR A 53 -4.99 -4.46 -2.92
N ASN A 54 -5.94 -5.31 -2.53
CA ASN A 54 -7.17 -5.54 -3.31
C ASN A 54 -8.02 -4.27 -3.50
N ARG A 55 -7.90 -3.28 -2.61
CA ARG A 55 -8.61 -1.99 -2.73
C ARG A 55 -7.88 -0.99 -3.61
N LEU A 56 -6.62 -1.23 -3.98
CA LEU A 56 -5.88 -0.41 -4.94
C LEU A 56 -6.37 -0.58 -6.38
N SER A 57 -7.22 -1.58 -6.65
CA SER A 57 -7.93 -1.76 -7.92
C SER A 57 -9.46 -1.73 -7.72
N ASP A 58 -9.95 -1.03 -6.70
CA ASP A 58 -11.38 -0.95 -6.43
C ASP A 58 -12.14 -0.27 -7.58
N GLY A 59 -13.27 -0.86 -7.99
CA GLY A 59 -14.12 -0.29 -9.03
C GLY A 59 -14.71 1.08 -8.66
N ASN A 60 -14.73 1.43 -7.37
CA ASN A 60 -15.09 2.77 -6.91
C ASN A 60 -13.83 3.62 -6.69
N SER A 61 -13.68 4.68 -7.49
CA SER A 61 -12.50 5.55 -7.43
C SER A 61 -12.31 6.27 -6.09
N LYS A 62 -13.38 6.53 -5.33
CA LYS A 62 -13.25 7.11 -3.97
C LYS A 62 -12.63 6.11 -3.00
N VAL A 63 -13.01 4.84 -3.10
CA VAL A 63 -12.42 3.76 -2.29
C VAL A 63 -10.97 3.55 -2.68
N ASN A 64 -10.65 3.55 -3.97
CA ASN A 64 -9.28 3.41 -4.44
C ASN A 64 -8.36 4.55 -3.97
N VAL A 65 -8.80 5.82 -4.08
CA VAL A 65 -8.05 6.96 -3.53
C VAL A 65 -7.84 6.83 -2.03
N LEU A 66 -8.90 6.49 -1.28
CA LEU A 66 -8.80 6.30 0.16
C LEU A 66 -7.86 5.14 0.51
N ALA A 67 -7.81 4.08 -0.30
CA ALA A 67 -6.88 2.97 -0.09
C ALA A 67 -5.43 3.41 -0.28
N LEU A 68 -5.14 4.25 -1.27
CA LEU A 68 -3.81 4.84 -1.46
C LEU A 68 -3.40 5.72 -0.27
N GLU A 69 -4.32 6.58 0.21
CA GLU A 69 -4.11 7.41 1.39
C GLU A 69 -3.89 6.57 2.66
N THR A 70 -4.65 5.48 2.83
CA THR A 70 -4.47 4.57 3.97
C THR A 70 -3.11 3.87 3.88
N VAL A 71 -2.71 3.34 2.71
CA VAL A 71 -1.38 2.73 2.50
C VAL A 71 -0.28 3.72 2.87
N GLU A 72 -0.30 4.92 2.31
CA GLU A 72 0.65 6.00 2.62
C GLU A 72 0.78 6.21 4.14
N SER A 73 -0.36 6.25 4.85
CA SER A 73 -0.39 6.55 6.28
C SER A 73 0.10 5.43 7.21
N ILE A 74 0.01 4.15 6.80
CA ILE A 74 0.35 3.00 7.65
C ILE A 74 1.77 2.47 7.42
N LEU A 75 2.36 2.74 6.25
CA LEU A 75 3.69 2.27 5.87
C LEU A 75 4.78 2.58 6.92
N PRO A 76 4.86 3.80 7.50
CA PRO A 76 5.88 4.11 8.52
C PRO A 76 5.79 3.25 9.78
N SER A 77 4.59 2.79 10.14
CA SER A 77 4.40 1.94 11.32
C SER A 77 4.76 0.48 11.04
N LEU A 78 4.50 0.01 9.82
CA LEU A 78 4.83 -1.37 9.42
C LEU A 78 6.32 -1.54 9.14
N GLY A 79 6.98 -0.52 8.57
CA GLY A 79 8.40 -0.55 8.24
C GLY A 79 8.78 -1.78 7.41
N ASN A 80 9.87 -2.46 7.78
CA ASN A 80 10.36 -3.66 7.08
C ASN A 80 9.37 -4.85 7.09
N ALA A 81 8.38 -4.87 7.98
CA ALA A 81 7.35 -5.92 7.96
C ALA A 81 6.53 -5.90 6.66
N VAL A 82 6.53 -4.79 5.92
CA VAL A 82 5.92 -4.69 4.57
C VAL A 82 6.56 -5.66 3.58
N GLY A 83 7.79 -6.12 3.84
CA GLY A 83 8.55 -7.07 3.02
C GLY A 83 7.73 -8.27 2.54
N VAL A 84 6.82 -8.78 3.37
CA VAL A 84 6.00 -9.96 3.06
C VAL A 84 4.97 -9.76 1.96
N GLY A 85 4.64 -8.51 1.63
CA GLY A 85 3.64 -8.16 0.60
C GLY A 85 4.18 -7.28 -0.53
N LEU A 86 5.50 -7.03 -0.60
CA LEU A 86 6.06 -6.13 -1.60
C LEU A 86 5.82 -6.58 -3.05
N ASN A 87 5.80 -7.90 -3.27
CA ASN A 87 5.61 -8.50 -4.60
C ASN A 87 4.23 -8.23 -5.20
N THR A 88 3.21 -7.91 -4.39
CA THR A 88 1.87 -7.54 -4.85
C THR A 88 1.61 -6.04 -4.70
N LEU A 89 2.07 -5.43 -3.61
CA LEU A 89 1.87 -4.02 -3.33
C LEU A 89 2.56 -3.10 -4.34
N ILE A 90 3.83 -3.34 -4.68
CA ILE A 90 4.60 -2.47 -5.60
C ILE A 90 3.97 -2.47 -7.01
N PRO A 91 3.63 -3.62 -7.62
CA PRO A 91 2.91 -3.63 -8.89
C PRO A 91 1.57 -2.89 -8.84
N ALA A 92 0.80 -3.02 -7.75
CA ALA A 92 -0.49 -2.34 -7.61
C ALA A 92 -0.34 -0.81 -7.51
N LEU A 93 0.60 -0.32 -6.70
CA LEU A 93 0.92 1.11 -6.62
C LEU A 93 1.43 1.65 -7.96
N SER A 94 2.29 0.89 -8.63
CA SER A 94 2.80 1.22 -9.96
C SER A 94 1.68 1.34 -11.02
N ALA A 95 0.70 0.45 -11.00
CA ALA A 95 -0.46 0.53 -11.88
C ALA A 95 -1.29 1.80 -11.62
N ASN A 96 -1.46 2.18 -10.35
CA ASN A 96 -2.16 3.43 -9.99
C ASN A 96 -1.36 4.67 -10.39
N ALA A 97 -0.02 4.65 -10.26
CA ALA A 97 0.86 5.72 -10.74
C ALA A 97 0.81 5.88 -12.27
N ALA A 98 0.42 4.82 -13.00
CA ALA A 98 0.19 4.89 -14.43
C ALA A 98 -1.20 5.43 -14.82
N SER A 99 -2.09 5.69 -13.86
CA SER A 99 -3.48 6.10 -14.09
C SER A 99 -3.61 7.42 -14.85
N THR A 100 -4.64 7.49 -15.71
CA THR A 100 -5.06 8.74 -16.35
C THR A 100 -5.78 9.68 -15.39
N ASN A 101 -6.34 9.15 -14.30
CA ASN A 101 -6.91 9.96 -13.23
C ASN A 101 -5.77 10.58 -12.40
N GLU A 102 -5.68 11.91 -12.46
CA GLU A 102 -4.62 12.68 -11.80
C GLU A 102 -4.59 12.50 -10.28
N LYS A 103 -5.75 12.45 -9.63
CA LYS A 103 -5.82 12.26 -8.18
C LYS A 103 -5.30 10.88 -7.76
N ILE A 104 -5.70 9.83 -8.47
CA ILE A 104 -5.20 8.46 -8.23
C ILE A 104 -3.70 8.40 -8.46
N ARG A 105 -3.22 8.97 -9.58
CA ARG A 105 -1.80 8.99 -9.91
C ARG A 105 -0.97 9.70 -8.83
N SER A 106 -1.39 10.89 -8.40
CA SER A 106 -0.70 11.64 -7.35
C SER A 106 -0.66 10.85 -6.03
N LYS A 107 -1.79 10.27 -5.60
CA LYS A 107 -1.83 9.49 -4.36
C LYS A 107 -1.01 8.20 -4.41
N ALA A 108 -0.87 7.59 -5.59
CA ALA A 108 0.01 6.46 -5.77
C ALA A 108 1.49 6.83 -5.71
N VAL A 109 1.84 8.00 -6.23
CA VAL A 109 3.19 8.57 -6.08
C VAL A 109 3.49 8.84 -4.60
N ASP A 110 2.58 9.52 -3.88
CA ASP A 110 2.73 9.79 -2.44
C ASP A 110 2.95 8.48 -1.64
N ALA A 111 2.13 7.46 -1.90
CA ALA A 111 2.26 6.15 -1.25
C ALA A 111 3.56 5.41 -1.60
N MET A 112 4.06 5.52 -2.83
CA MET A 112 5.36 4.96 -3.22
C MET A 112 6.53 5.67 -2.54
N ASP A 113 6.45 6.99 -2.39
CA ASP A 113 7.49 7.77 -1.72
C ASP A 113 7.51 7.44 -0.22
N ALA A 114 6.33 7.28 0.40
CA ALA A 114 6.22 6.78 1.77
C ALA A 114 6.79 5.36 1.92
N LEU A 115 6.60 4.48 0.94
CA LEU A 115 7.15 3.12 0.94
C LEU A 115 8.68 3.14 0.93
N VAL A 116 9.28 3.93 0.03
CA VAL A 116 10.73 4.10 -0.07
C VAL A 116 11.32 4.70 1.21
N ALA A 117 10.61 5.63 1.84
CA ALA A 117 11.06 6.22 3.09
C ALA A 117 10.94 5.29 4.31
N SER A 118 10.06 4.29 4.27
CA SER A 118 9.71 3.45 5.43
C SER A 118 10.40 2.09 5.43
N VAL A 119 10.87 1.60 4.28
CA VAL A 119 11.36 0.23 4.10
C VAL A 119 12.82 0.24 3.65
N ASP A 120 13.61 -0.69 4.18
CA ASP A 120 15.00 -0.90 3.79
C ASP A 120 15.12 -1.07 2.27
N GLY A 121 16.01 -0.27 1.67
CA GLY A 121 16.29 -0.28 0.24
C GLY A 121 16.60 -1.68 -0.31
N ALA A 122 17.29 -2.53 0.45
CA ALA A 122 17.63 -3.90 0.05
C ALA A 122 16.39 -4.75 -0.28
N LEU A 123 15.27 -4.52 0.42
CA LEU A 123 13.99 -5.20 0.16
C LEU A 123 13.28 -4.65 -1.08
N LEU A 124 13.52 -3.38 -1.41
CA LEU A 124 12.85 -2.67 -2.49
C LEU A 124 13.50 -2.89 -3.86
N VAL A 125 14.85 -2.99 -3.93
CA VAL A 125 15.61 -3.02 -5.20
C VAL A 125 15.08 -4.08 -6.17
N GLN A 126 14.91 -5.32 -5.72
CA GLN A 126 14.45 -6.41 -6.58
C GLN A 126 13.02 -6.14 -7.10
N ASN A 127 12.12 -5.70 -6.23
CA ASN A 127 10.72 -5.47 -6.56
C ASN A 127 10.56 -4.28 -7.52
N LEU A 128 11.27 -3.17 -7.29
CA LEU A 128 11.27 -2.01 -8.17
C LEU A 128 11.85 -2.37 -9.55
N SER A 129 12.96 -3.11 -9.59
CA SER A 129 13.60 -3.54 -10.83
C SER A 129 12.68 -4.43 -11.69
N HIS A 130 11.91 -5.30 -11.04
CA HIS A 130 10.93 -6.15 -11.73
C HIS A 130 9.87 -5.30 -12.44
N VAL A 131 9.33 -4.28 -11.78
CA VAL A 131 8.33 -3.38 -12.38
C VAL A 131 8.93 -2.49 -13.46
N ILE A 132 10.17 -2.00 -13.31
CA ILE A 132 10.87 -1.22 -14.36
C ILE A 132 11.04 -2.06 -15.64
N SER A 133 11.31 -3.35 -15.48
CA SER A 133 11.51 -4.25 -16.62
C SER A 133 10.22 -4.44 -17.42
N HIS A 134 9.08 -4.61 -16.73
CA HIS A 134 7.82 -5.06 -17.36
C HIS A 134 6.69 -4.02 -17.40
N GLY A 135 6.85 -2.87 -16.74
CA GLY A 135 5.81 -1.84 -16.61
C GLY A 135 5.57 -1.00 -17.87
N SER A 136 4.54 -0.15 -17.83
CA SER A 136 4.28 0.85 -18.87
C SER A 136 5.30 2.00 -18.81
N ALA A 137 5.50 2.76 -19.89
CA ALA A 137 6.46 3.87 -19.91
C ALA A 137 6.26 4.87 -18.75
N ARG A 138 4.99 5.20 -18.42
CA ARG A 138 4.66 6.08 -17.29
C ARG A 138 5.03 5.44 -15.95
N SER A 139 4.71 4.17 -15.76
CA SER A 139 5.08 3.41 -14.58
C SER A 139 6.60 3.33 -14.42
N LYS A 140 7.34 3.01 -15.50
CA LYS A 140 8.80 2.92 -15.50
C LYS A 140 9.45 4.23 -15.06
N ALA A 141 9.00 5.38 -15.58
CA ALA A 141 9.53 6.69 -15.19
C ALA A 141 9.41 6.91 -13.68
N VAL A 142 8.22 6.66 -13.12
CA VAL A 142 7.98 6.78 -11.67
C VAL A 142 8.89 5.83 -10.89
N MET A 143 9.03 4.56 -11.31
CA MET A 143 9.83 3.57 -10.58
C MET A 143 11.34 3.83 -10.64
N ILE A 144 11.86 4.34 -11.76
CA ILE A 144 13.29 4.63 -11.93
C ILE A 144 13.72 5.71 -10.92
N GLU A 145 12.94 6.77 -10.75
CA GLU A 145 13.22 7.83 -9.76
C GLU A 145 13.33 7.26 -8.34
N ARG A 146 12.46 6.31 -7.97
CA ARG A 146 12.47 5.67 -6.64
C ARG A 146 13.62 4.70 -6.49
N LEU A 147 13.93 3.91 -7.53
CA LEU A 147 15.08 3.01 -7.50
C LEU A 147 16.39 3.80 -7.36
N GLU A 148 16.51 4.93 -8.06
CA GLU A 148 17.64 5.83 -7.91
C GLU A 148 17.76 6.35 -6.47
N ALA A 149 16.66 6.79 -5.87
CA ALA A 149 16.65 7.23 -4.47
C ALA A 149 17.08 6.11 -3.50
N VAL A 150 16.62 4.88 -3.73
CA VAL A 150 16.99 3.70 -2.95
C VAL A 150 18.49 3.38 -3.06
N VAL A 151 19.07 3.47 -4.27
CA VAL A 151 20.46 3.07 -4.52
C VAL A 151 21.48 4.15 -4.09
N ARG A 152 21.04 5.41 -3.98
CA ARG A 152 21.90 6.53 -3.56
C ARG A 152 22.05 6.68 -2.04
N ASN A 153 21.12 6.12 -1.26
CA ASN A 153 21.15 6.11 0.20
C ASN A 153 22.03 4.98 0.74
#